data_AF-A0A0G0T007-F1
#
_entry.id   AF-A0A0G0T007-F1
#
_cell.length_a   1.000
_cell.length_b   1.000
_cell.length_c   1.000
_cell.angle_alpha   90.00
_cell.angle_beta   90.00
_cell.angle_gamma   90.00
#
_symmetry.space_group_name_H-M   'P 1'
#
loop_
_entity.id
_entity.type
_entity.pdbx_description
1 polymer ?
#
loop_
_entity_poly.entity_id
_entity_poly.type
_entity_poly.pdbx_seq_one_letter_code
_entity_poly.pdbx_strand_id
1 'polypeptide(L)'
;MAGSFWYLHYTSFWATTFGLFITGSLIIFFRHDLWIDAVMSGVLVAVLFLPFYWILILISPEGTMEKIWLFEHLTGIKITGVPLEDIVFYFLVGFSVGPFYAYWQGERLRAFKS
;
A
#
# COMPACT_ATOMS: atom_id res chain seq x y z
N MET A 1 -3.55 26.44 -7.61
CA MET A 1 -4.12 25.38 -6.75
C MET A 1 -3.08 24.28 -6.53
N ALA A 2 -2.09 24.50 -5.67
CA ALA A 2 -1.11 23.50 -5.24
C ALA A 2 -0.44 24.01 -3.95
N GLY A 3 -1.22 24.17 -2.88
CA GLY A 3 -0.79 24.94 -1.70
C GLY A 3 -0.69 24.13 -0.41
N SER A 4 -1.25 22.93 -0.31
CA SER A 4 -1.30 22.20 0.96
C SER A 4 -0.08 21.29 1.21
N PHE A 5 0.53 20.73 0.16
CA PHE A 5 1.65 19.78 0.31
C PHE A 5 3.00 20.45 0.65
N TRP A 6 3.22 21.71 0.26
CA TRP A 6 4.52 22.39 0.49
C TRP A 6 4.76 22.86 1.92
N TYR A 7 3.69 23.15 2.69
CA TYR A 7 3.83 23.72 4.03
C TYR A 7 4.16 22.72 5.13
N LEU A 8 4.00 21.42 4.86
CA LEU A 8 4.05 20.40 5.90
C LEU A 8 5.35 19.56 5.92
N HIS A 9 6.25 19.71 4.94
CA HIS A 9 7.46 18.87 4.79
C HIS A 9 7.22 17.35 4.87
N TYR A 10 5.97 16.87 4.89
CA TYR A 10 5.65 15.45 4.88
C TYR A 10 5.80 14.94 3.45
N THR A 11 6.61 13.91 3.29
CA THR A 11 6.71 13.21 2.01
C THR A 11 5.34 12.61 1.67
N SER A 12 4.96 12.62 0.39
CA SER A 12 3.69 12.06 -0.08
C SER A 12 3.51 10.60 0.34
N PHE A 13 4.63 9.88 0.52
CA PHE A 13 4.66 8.52 1.05
C PHE A 13 3.96 8.39 2.40
N TRP A 14 4.29 9.26 3.37
CA TRP A 14 3.68 9.20 4.71
C TRP A 14 2.19 9.51 4.66
N ALA A 15 1.81 10.55 3.91
CA ALA A 15 0.41 10.94 3.76
C ALA A 15 -0.45 9.78 3.22
N THR A 16 0.03 9.11 2.17
CA THR A 16 -0.70 7.98 1.58
C THR A 16 -0.69 6.74 2.47
N THR A 17 0.43 6.44 3.12
CA THR A 17 0.54 5.32 4.08
C THR A 17 -0.46 5.47 5.21
N PHE A 18 -0.53 6.66 5.83
CA PHE A 18 -1.52 6.95 6.87
C PHE A 18 -2.95 6.89 6.33
N GLY A 19 -3.22 7.43 5.15
CA GLY A 19 -4.53 7.38 4.52
C GLY A 19 -5.03 5.95 4.29
N LEU A 20 -4.18 5.08 3.71
CA LEU A 20 -4.50 3.68 3.46
C LEU A 20 -4.70 2.89 4.76
N PHE A 21 -3.83 3.09 5.74
CA PHE A 21 -3.94 2.42 7.03
C PHE A 21 -5.23 2.80 7.77
N ILE A 22 -5.55 4.10 7.85
CA ILE A 22 -6.78 4.60 8.48
C ILE A 22 -8.00 4.05 7.73
N THR A 23 -7.99 4.07 6.39
CA THR A 23 -9.12 3.59 5.58
C THR A 23 -9.38 2.10 5.83
N GLY A 24 -8.34 1.25 5.73
CA GLY A 24 -8.48 -0.19 6.01
C GLY A 24 -8.93 -0.46 7.46
N SER A 25 -8.38 0.28 8.42
CA SER A 25 -8.73 0.15 9.84
C SER A 25 -10.18 0.54 10.12
N LEU A 26 -10.69 1.60 9.49
CA LEU A 26 -12.08 2.02 9.61
C LEU A 26 -13.04 0.97 9.05
N ILE A 27 -12.71 0.37 7.89
CA ILE A 27 -13.54 -0.71 7.32
C ILE A 27 -13.59 -1.90 8.27
N ILE A 28 -12.45 -2.31 8.83
CA ILE A 28 -12.38 -3.41 9.80
C ILE A 28 -13.14 -3.05 11.07
N PHE A 29 -13.08 -1.80 11.55
CA PHE A 29 -13.83 -1.36 12.73
C PHE A 29 -15.35 -1.50 12.54
N PHE A 30 -15.87 -1.20 11.34
CA PHE A 30 -17.29 -1.40 11.03
C PHE A 30 -17.65 -2.85 10.68
N ARG A 31 -16.71 -3.59 10.09
CA ARG A 31 -16.85 -5.00 9.72
C ARG A 31 -15.66 -5.81 10.18
N HIS A 32 -15.68 -6.12 11.47
CA HIS A 32 -14.62 -6.88 12.12
C HIS A 32 -14.40 -8.24 11.48
N ASP A 33 -15.39 -8.80 10.79
CA ASP A 33 -15.27 -10.09 10.10
C ASP A 33 -14.28 -10.06 8.91
N LEU A 34 -14.00 -8.88 8.35
CA LEU A 34 -13.12 -8.73 7.17
C LEU A 34 -11.63 -8.56 7.51
N TRP A 35 -11.23 -8.69 8.77
CA TRP A 35 -9.83 -8.46 9.17
C TRP A 35 -8.84 -9.45 8.52
N ILE A 36 -9.26 -10.71 8.35
CA ILE A 36 -8.44 -11.73 7.67
C ILE A 36 -8.31 -11.37 6.19
N ASP A 37 -9.41 -11.00 5.54
CA ASP A 37 -9.41 -10.58 4.15
C ASP A 37 -8.47 -9.38 3.94
N ALA A 38 -8.44 -8.44 4.89
CA ALA A 38 -7.54 -7.30 4.86
C ALA A 38 -6.07 -7.73 4.94
N VAL A 39 -5.68 -8.49 5.96
CA VAL A 39 -4.27 -8.89 6.13
C VAL A 39 -3.81 -9.80 4.98
N MET A 40 -4.63 -10.76 4.57
CA MET A 40 -4.31 -11.65 3.45
C MET A 40 -4.22 -10.91 2.12
N SER A 41 -5.12 -9.98 1.83
CA SER A 41 -5.02 -9.13 0.64
C SER A 41 -3.77 -8.26 0.67
N GLY A 42 -3.42 -7.71 1.83
CA GLY A 42 -2.19 -6.94 2.01
C GLY A 42 -0.94 -7.75 1.70
N VAL A 43 -0.80 -8.92 2.33
CA VAL A 43 0.34 -9.82 2.08
C VAL A 43 0.39 -10.25 0.61
N LEU A 44 -0.76 -10.62 0.04
CA LEU A 44 -0.85 -11.06 -1.36
C LEU A 44 -0.36 -9.96 -2.32
N VAL A 45 -0.84 -8.72 -2.16
CA VAL A 45 -0.44 -7.60 -3.02
C VAL A 45 1.05 -7.29 -2.84
N ALA A 46 1.56 -7.24 -1.61
CA ALA A 46 2.99 -7.02 -1.35
C ALA A 46 3.86 -8.07 -2.04
N VAL A 47 3.52 -9.36 -1.91
CA VAL A 47 4.25 -10.47 -2.52
C VAL A 47 4.14 -10.44 -4.05
N LEU A 48 2.96 -10.14 -4.61
CA LEU A 48 2.75 -10.06 -6.06
C LEU A 48 3.60 -8.97 -6.72
N PHE A 49 3.91 -7.89 -6.01
CA PHE A 49 4.74 -6.80 -6.54
C PHE A 49 6.25 -7.08 -6.46
N LEU A 50 6.72 -7.95 -5.57
CA LEU A 50 8.16 -8.27 -5.46
C LEU A 50 8.78 -8.77 -6.76
N PRO A 51 8.17 -9.70 -7.53
CA PRO A 51 8.69 -10.11 -8.83
C PRO A 51 8.88 -8.97 -9.82
N PHE A 52 7.96 -7.99 -9.84
CA PHE A 52 8.08 -6.83 -10.73
C PHE A 52 9.30 -6.00 -10.38
N TYR A 53 9.52 -5.74 -9.08
CA TYR A 53 10.72 -5.05 -8.63
C TYR A 53 12.00 -5.83 -8.91
N TRP A 54 12.00 -7.14 -8.71
CA TRP A 54 13.17 -7.96 -9.03
C TRP A 54 13.50 -7.94 -10.51
N ILE A 55 12.49 -8.02 -11.39
CA ILE A 55 12.69 -7.86 -12.83
C ILE A 55 13.29 -6.49 -13.12
N LEU A 56 12.74 -5.42 -12.55
CA LEU A 56 13.25 -4.06 -12.74
C LEU A 56 14.70 -3.92 -12.27
N ILE A 57 15.04 -4.44 -11.09
CA ILE A 57 16.40 -4.42 -10.54
C ILE A 57 17.35 -5.21 -11.45
N LEU A 58 16.93 -6.37 -11.94
CA LEU A 58 17.76 -7.24 -12.78
C LEU A 58 18.07 -6.64 -14.15
N ILE A 59 17.10 -5.96 -14.78
CA ILE A 59 17.28 -5.37 -16.12
C ILE A 59 17.94 -3.98 -16.09
N SER A 60 17.91 -3.32 -14.94
CA SER A 60 18.38 -1.94 -14.84
C SER A 60 19.90 -1.87 -14.72
N PRO A 61 20.56 -0.92 -15.39
CA PRO A 61 21.99 -0.70 -15.20
C PRO A 61 22.30 -0.40 -13.73
N GLU A 62 23.48 -0.83 -13.27
CA GLU A 62 23.95 -0.61 -11.91
C GLU A 62 23.84 0.87 -11.50
N GLY A 63 23.34 1.13 -10.28
CA GLY A 63 23.14 2.47 -9.75
C GLY A 63 21.93 3.24 -10.32
N THR A 64 21.17 2.69 -11.28
CA THR A 64 19.94 3.34 -11.78
C THR A 64 18.86 3.38 -10.72
N MET A 65 18.65 2.25 -10.04
CA MET A 65 17.66 2.11 -8.98
C MET A 65 17.95 3.01 -7.78
N GLU A 66 19.23 3.28 -7.49
CA GLU A 66 19.67 4.17 -6.41
C GLU A 66 19.41 5.65 -6.67
N LYS A 67 19.25 6.02 -7.95
CA LYS A 67 18.86 7.38 -8.35
C LYS A 67 17.34 7.54 -8.40
N ILE A 68 16.62 6.47 -8.73
CA ILE A 68 15.15 6.49 -8.83
C ILE A 68 14.53 6.45 -7.45
N TRP A 69 14.95 5.50 -6.61
CA TRP A 69 14.61 5.52 -5.20
C TRP A 69 15.46 6.61 -4.56
N LEU A 70 14.90 7.81 -4.47
CA LEU A 70 15.49 8.98 -3.79
C LEU A 70 15.72 8.64 -2.30
N PHE A 71 16.77 7.85 -2.02
CA PHE A 71 17.02 7.22 -0.72
C PHE A 71 17.22 8.25 0.40
N GLU A 72 17.54 9.50 0.07
CA GLU A 72 17.56 10.64 0.99
C GLU A 72 16.22 10.90 1.69
N HIS A 73 15.11 10.42 1.11
CA HIS A 73 13.76 10.53 1.66
C HIS A 73 13.19 9.20 2.16
N LEU A 74 13.98 8.13 2.11
CA LEU A 74 13.62 6.79 2.59
C LEU A 74 14.43 6.46 3.85
N THR A 75 14.02 5.44 4.59
CA THR A 75 14.75 4.92 5.76
C THR A 75 16.10 4.29 5.40
N GLY A 76 16.33 4.01 4.11
CA GLY A 76 17.52 3.32 3.60
C GLY A 76 17.49 1.81 3.81
N ILE A 77 16.44 1.26 4.43
CA ILE A 77 16.28 -0.18 4.66
C ILE A 77 15.78 -0.84 3.37
N LYS A 78 16.54 -1.84 2.89
CA LYS A 78 16.17 -2.66 1.73
C LYS A 78 15.91 -4.09 2.16
N ILE A 79 14.81 -4.66 1.72
CA ILE A 79 14.48 -6.09 1.83
C ILE A 79 14.54 -6.67 0.42
N THR A 80 15.41 -7.67 0.21
CA THR A 80 15.63 -8.31 -1.10
C THR A 80 15.94 -7.33 -2.26
N GLY A 81 16.53 -6.17 -1.95
CA GLY A 81 16.84 -5.12 -2.91
C GLY A 81 15.74 -4.08 -3.12
N VAL A 82 14.54 -4.30 -2.57
CA VAL A 82 13.40 -3.39 -2.62
C VAL A 82 13.33 -2.55 -1.34
N PRO A 83 13.07 -1.24 -1.39
CA PRO A 83 12.88 -0.44 -0.18
C PRO A 83 11.73 -0.95 0.68
N LEU A 84 11.90 -0.89 2.00
CA LEU A 84 10.85 -1.27 2.96
C LEU A 84 9.55 -0.49 2.74
N GLU A 85 9.68 0.79 2.40
CA GLU A 85 8.57 1.71 2.14
C GLU A 85 7.64 1.21 1.04
N ASP A 86 8.19 0.72 -0.07
CA ASP A 86 7.40 0.19 -1.18
C ASP A 86 6.64 -1.07 -0.75
N ILE A 87 7.28 -1.96 0.01
CA ILE A 87 6.63 -3.17 0.54
C ILE A 87 5.48 -2.80 1.48
N VAL A 88 5.71 -1.86 2.40
CA VAL A 88 4.68 -1.36 3.33
C VAL A 88 3.53 -0.71 2.55
N PHE A 89 3.85 0.09 1.53
CA PHE A 89 2.85 0.71 0.68
C PHE A 89 1.95 -0.32 0.02
N TYR A 90 2.51 -1.30 -0.69
CA TYR A 90 1.72 -2.32 -1.37
C TYR A 90 0.93 -3.22 -0.41
N PHE A 91 1.49 -3.49 0.77
CA PHE A 91 0.75 -4.15 1.84
C PHE A 91 -0.48 -3.33 2.24
N LEU A 92 -0.32 -2.03 2.50
CA LEU A 92 -1.42 -1.16 2.91
C LEU A 92 -2.46 -0.94 1.81
N VAL A 93 -2.04 -0.93 0.54
CA VAL A 93 -2.97 -0.93 -0.60
C VAL A 93 -3.85 -2.18 -0.55
N GLY A 94 -3.27 -3.37 -0.44
CA GLY A 94 -4.05 -4.61 -0.34
C GLY A 94 -4.92 -4.66 0.92
N PHE A 95 -4.37 -4.22 2.06
CA PHE A 95 -5.06 -4.14 3.34
C PHE A 95 -6.28 -3.21 3.31
N SER A 96 -6.23 -2.13 2.54
CA SER A 96 -7.36 -1.23 2.40
C SER A 96 -8.36 -1.69 1.33
N VAL A 97 -7.87 -2.10 0.16
CA VAL A 97 -8.72 -2.37 -1.02
C VAL A 97 -9.43 -3.73 -0.91
N GLY A 98 -8.76 -4.74 -0.37
CA GLY A 98 -9.34 -6.07 -0.16
C GLY A 98 -10.66 -6.05 0.64
N PRO A 99 -10.68 -5.55 1.89
CA PRO A 99 -11.89 -5.52 2.70
C PRO A 99 -12.89 -4.49 2.15
N PHE A 100 -12.44 -3.42 1.48
CA PHE A 100 -13.34 -2.49 0.80
C PHE A 100 -14.19 -3.19 -0.26
N TYR A 101 -13.56 -4.02 -1.11
CA TYR A 101 -14.26 -4.80 -2.12
C TYR A 101 -15.26 -5.78 -1.49
N ALA A 102 -14.84 -6.52 -0.46
CA ALA A 102 -15.70 -7.47 0.25
C ALA A 102 -16.87 -6.77 0.98
N TYR A 103 -16.62 -5.60 1.57
CA TYR A 103 -17.62 -4.76 2.20
C TYR A 103 -18.69 -4.33 1.18
N TRP A 104 -18.26 -3.78 0.03
CA TRP A 104 -19.18 -3.35 -1.03
C TRP A 104 -20.03 -4.51 -1.56
N GLN A 105 -19.42 -5.66 -1.86
CA GLN A 105 -20.18 -6.82 -2.33
C GLN A 105 -21.16 -7.34 -1.27
N GLY A 106 -20.76 -7.34 0.01
CA GLY A 106 -21.64 -7.72 1.11
C GLY A 106 -22.88 -6.81 1.22
N GLU A 107 -22.70 -5.51 1.09
CA GLU A 107 -23.80 -4.53 1.06
C GLU A 107 -24.69 -4.71 -0.17
N ARG A 108 -24.11 -4.97 -1.35
CA ARG A 108 -24.87 -5.28 -2.57
C ARG A 108 -25.75 -6.52 -2.41
N LEU A 109 -25.25 -7.57 -1.75
CA LEU A 109 -26.01 -8.81 -1.50
C LEU A 109 -27.14 -8.61 -0.48
N ARG A 110 -26.97 -7.70 0.51
CA ARG A 110 -28.05 -7.33 1.44
C ARG A 110 -29.13 -6.49 0.76
N ALA A 111 -28.75 -5.53 -0.08
CA ALA A 111 -29.69 -4.69 -0.81
C ALA A 111 -30.60 -5.47 -1.77
N PHE A 112 -30.12 -6.57 -2.38
CA PHE A 112 -30.93 -7.42 -3.25
C PHE A 112 -31.98 -8.27 -2.49
N LYS A 113 -31.80 -8.48 -1.18
CA LYS A 113 -32.71 -9.29 -0.35
C LYS A 113 -33.75 -8.45 0.42
N SER A 114 -33.68 -7.12 0.33
CA SER A 114 -34.65 -6.17 0.90
C SER A 114 -35.69 -5.77 -0.15
#